data_AF-A0A3D2B375-F1
#
_entry.id   AF-A0A3D2B375-F1
#
_cell.length_a   1.000
_cell.length_b   1.000
_cell.length_c   1.000
_cell.angle_alpha   90.00
_cell.angle_beta   90.00
_cell.angle_gamma   90.00
#
_symmetry.space_group_name_H-M   'P 1'
#
loop_
_entity.id
_entity.type
_entity.pdbx_description
1 polymer ?
#
loop_
_entity_poly.entity_id
_entity_poly.type
_entity_poly.pdbx_seq_one_letter_code
_entity_poly.pdbx_strand_id
1 'polypeptide(L)'
;ILTGRADPIEAARIQAATNDLIGRGMKVGKEEIIGLVVALNRYAQFDHAAERAVWKQKAEYLAAELQGIDSFTAEVVDDNEGAPYVEIEWDQGVIPMTHREVRDHLRRRPDQRVALSSLYGSRRIQTRCMRDGEEVLVARRLREFFTEGYRAAAEGEAPVASL
;
A
#
# COMPACT_ATOMS: atom_id res chain seq x y z
N ILE A 1 -20.46 9.39 2.61
CA ILE A 1 -21.64 9.06 3.43
C ILE A 1 -21.81 10.20 4.45
N LEU A 2 -22.98 10.84 4.53
CA LEU A 2 -23.28 11.80 5.59
C LEU A 2 -24.02 11.06 6.71
N THR A 3 -23.44 11.01 7.91
CA THR A 3 -24.03 10.37 9.10
C THR A 3 -23.77 11.23 10.33
N GLY A 4 -24.53 11.03 11.41
CA GLY A 4 -24.38 11.78 12.66
C GLY A 4 -25.67 12.50 13.07
N ARG A 5 -25.54 13.75 13.56
CA ARG A 5 -26.65 14.55 14.07
C ARG A 5 -27.75 14.74 13.03
N ALA A 6 -29.00 14.74 13.49
CA ALA A 6 -30.16 14.89 12.61
C ALA A 6 -30.24 16.28 11.95
N ASP A 7 -29.86 17.35 12.66
CA ASP A 7 -30.04 18.72 12.17
C ASP A 7 -29.18 19.06 10.93
N PRO A 8 -27.87 18.71 10.83
CA PRO A 8 -27.13 18.95 9.60
C PRO A 8 -27.51 17.99 8.48
N ILE A 9 -27.96 16.76 8.81
CA ILE A 9 -28.45 15.80 7.82
C ILE A 9 -29.69 16.38 7.14
N GLU A 10 -30.64 16.91 7.91
CA GLU A 10 -31.85 17.50 7.36
C GLU A 10 -31.54 18.75 6.53
N ALA A 11 -30.65 19.62 7.03
CA ALA A 11 -30.17 20.77 6.25
C ALA A 11 -29.55 20.35 4.91
N ALA A 12 -28.75 19.27 4.89
CA ALA A 12 -28.18 18.72 3.67
C ALA A 12 -29.23 18.09 2.73
N ARG A 13 -30.27 17.44 3.28
CA ARG A 13 -31.39 16.91 2.48
C ARG A 13 -32.16 18.01 1.77
N ILE A 14 -32.35 19.16 2.41
CA ILE A 14 -32.97 20.33 1.77
C ILE A 14 -32.14 20.78 0.56
N GLN A 15 -30.80 20.68 0.61
CA GLN A 15 -29.94 21.02 -0.54
C GLN A 15 -29.99 20.00 -1.69
N ALA A 16 -30.56 18.81 -1.47
CA ALA A 16 -30.59 17.73 -2.45
C ALA A 16 -31.76 17.84 -3.44
N ALA A 17 -31.72 17.02 -4.50
CA ALA A 17 -32.86 16.87 -5.41
C ALA A 17 -34.13 16.45 -4.64
N THR A 18 -35.31 16.97 -4.95
CA THR A 18 -35.71 17.70 -6.17
C THR A 18 -35.45 19.22 -6.17
N ASN A 19 -34.81 19.78 -5.13
CA ASN A 19 -34.55 21.21 -5.08
C ASN A 19 -33.41 21.60 -6.04
N ASP A 20 -33.53 22.78 -6.67
CA ASP A 20 -32.49 23.35 -7.55
C ASP A 20 -31.39 24.04 -6.73
N LEU A 21 -30.82 23.31 -5.79
CA LEU A 21 -29.76 23.75 -4.89
C LEU A 21 -28.46 22.96 -5.13
N ILE A 22 -27.40 23.30 -4.39
CA ILE A 22 -26.04 22.80 -4.64
C ILE A 22 -25.92 21.26 -4.58
N GLY A 23 -26.77 20.59 -3.80
CA GLY A 23 -26.76 19.13 -3.66
C GLY A 23 -27.32 18.39 -4.88
N ARG A 24 -28.01 19.06 -5.82
CA ARG A 24 -28.55 18.43 -7.04
C ARG A 24 -27.45 17.83 -7.92
N GLY A 25 -26.31 18.51 -8.04
CA GLY A 25 -25.15 18.01 -8.80
C GLY A 25 -24.38 16.89 -8.10
N MET A 26 -24.62 16.66 -6.80
CA MET A 26 -23.93 15.65 -5.98
C MET A 26 -24.71 14.32 -5.87
N LYS A 27 -25.70 14.10 -6.75
CA LYS A 27 -26.52 12.89 -6.71
C LYS A 27 -25.68 11.65 -7.03
N VAL A 28 -25.75 10.66 -6.15
CA VAL A 28 -25.14 9.34 -6.37
C VAL A 28 -25.95 8.52 -7.39
N GLY A 29 -25.24 7.81 -8.26
CA GLY A 29 -25.80 6.87 -9.21
C GLY A 29 -26.33 5.60 -8.53
N LYS A 30 -27.18 4.84 -9.24
CA LYS A 30 -27.76 3.59 -8.71
C LYS A 30 -26.67 2.53 -8.48
N GLU A 31 -25.65 2.50 -9.32
CA GLU A 31 -24.49 1.61 -9.22
C GLU A 31 -23.68 1.90 -7.96
N GLU A 32 -23.48 3.18 -7.63
CA GLU A 32 -22.76 3.62 -6.42
C GLU A 32 -23.55 3.28 -5.15
N ILE A 33 -24.88 3.45 -5.18
CA ILE A 33 -25.77 3.07 -4.07
C ILE A 33 -25.66 1.56 -3.81
N ILE A 34 -25.80 0.74 -4.86
CA ILE A 34 -25.71 -0.72 -4.74
C ILE A 34 -24.31 -1.12 -4.25
N GLY A 35 -23.25 -0.53 -4.83
CA GLY A 35 -21.87 -0.77 -4.41
C GLY A 35 -21.63 -0.44 -2.94
N LEU A 36 -22.16 0.69 -2.46
CA LEU A 36 -22.07 1.07 -1.05
C LEU A 36 -22.81 0.10 -0.13
N VAL A 37 -24.04 -0.30 -0.48
CA VAL A 37 -24.83 -1.25 0.33
C VAL A 37 -24.12 -2.60 0.42
N VAL A 38 -23.60 -3.11 -0.70
CA VAL A 38 -22.84 -4.37 -0.72
C VAL A 38 -21.55 -4.25 0.09
N ALA A 39 -20.82 -3.14 -0.05
CA ALA A 39 -19.60 -2.89 0.72
C ALA A 39 -19.86 -2.82 2.23
N LEU A 40 -20.94 -2.16 2.67
CA LEU A 40 -21.32 -2.08 4.07
C LEU A 40 -21.71 -3.46 4.64
N ASN A 41 -22.52 -4.22 3.91
CA ASN A 41 -22.92 -5.56 4.33
C ASN A 41 -21.69 -6.49 4.46
N ARG A 42 -20.79 -6.44 3.46
CA ARG A 42 -19.55 -7.20 3.50
C ARG A 42 -18.68 -6.78 4.68
N TYR A 43 -18.50 -5.47 4.89
CA TYR A 43 -17.68 -4.94 5.98
C TYR A 43 -18.21 -5.39 7.35
N ALA A 44 -19.52 -5.31 7.59
CA ALA A 44 -20.13 -5.72 8.85
C ALA A 44 -19.96 -7.23 9.15
N GLN A 45 -19.79 -8.06 8.13
CA GLN A 45 -19.58 -9.51 8.25
C GLN A 45 -18.10 -9.90 8.12
N PHE A 46 -17.21 -8.94 7.88
CA PHE A 46 -15.82 -9.22 7.56
C PHE A 46 -15.05 -9.60 8.81
N ASP A 47 -14.31 -10.72 8.75
CA ASP A 47 -13.41 -11.10 9.83
C ASP A 47 -12.12 -10.29 9.76
N HIS A 48 -12.15 -9.11 10.39
CA HIS A 48 -11.00 -8.21 10.44
C HIS A 48 -9.78 -8.83 11.15
N ALA A 49 -10.00 -9.74 12.10
CA ALA A 49 -8.92 -10.37 12.85
C ALA A 49 -8.20 -11.41 11.97
N ALA A 50 -8.95 -12.23 11.25
CA ALA A 50 -8.40 -13.19 10.28
C ALA A 50 -7.63 -12.47 9.17
N GLU A 51 -8.20 -11.42 8.60
CA GLU A 51 -7.53 -10.62 7.56
C GLU A 51 -6.23 -10.00 8.08
N ARG A 52 -6.25 -9.43 9.30
CA ARG A 52 -5.05 -8.88 9.92
C ARG A 52 -3.98 -9.94 10.17
N ALA A 53 -4.37 -11.16 10.53
CA ALA A 53 -3.44 -12.29 10.67
C ALA A 53 -2.76 -12.62 9.33
N VAL A 54 -3.49 -12.57 8.21
CA VAL A 54 -2.91 -12.74 6.87
C VAL A 54 -1.88 -11.65 6.56
N TRP A 55 -2.21 -10.37 6.82
CA TRP A 55 -1.25 -9.28 6.63
C TRP A 55 0.01 -9.43 7.50
N LYS A 56 -0.16 -9.90 8.74
CA LYS A 56 0.95 -10.19 9.65
C LYS A 56 1.86 -11.30 9.10
N GLN A 57 1.28 -12.40 8.65
CA GLN A 57 2.03 -13.50 8.03
C GLN A 57 2.85 -13.03 6.82
N LYS A 58 2.26 -12.18 5.97
CA LYS A 58 2.99 -11.57 4.84
C LYS A 58 4.16 -10.69 5.30
N ALA A 59 3.96 -9.90 6.36
CA ALA A 59 5.01 -9.03 6.91
C ALA A 59 6.17 -9.85 7.49
N GLU A 60 5.85 -10.88 8.27
CA GLU A 60 6.83 -11.81 8.87
C GLU A 60 7.61 -12.55 7.78
N TYR A 61 6.92 -13.03 6.74
CA TYR A 61 7.56 -13.65 5.58
C TYR A 61 8.55 -12.70 4.90
N LEU A 62 8.12 -11.47 4.58
CA LEU A 62 8.97 -10.46 3.95
C LEU A 62 10.20 -10.14 4.79
N ALA A 63 10.02 -9.89 6.09
CA ALA A 63 11.12 -9.56 6.98
C ALA A 63 12.12 -10.71 7.11
N ALA A 64 11.63 -11.96 7.17
CA ALA A 64 12.47 -13.16 7.23
C ALA A 64 13.29 -13.36 5.94
N GLU A 65 12.64 -13.27 4.77
CA GLU A 65 13.31 -13.43 3.48
C GLU A 65 14.30 -12.31 3.15
N LEU A 66 14.19 -11.16 3.81
CA LEU A 66 15.11 -10.04 3.64
C LEU A 66 16.22 -10.02 4.70
N GLN A 67 16.26 -10.97 5.64
CA GLN A 67 17.38 -11.10 6.57
C GLN A 67 18.69 -11.46 5.87
N GLY A 68 19.81 -11.03 6.46
CA GLY A 68 21.15 -11.36 6.00
C GLY A 68 21.59 -10.67 4.71
N ILE A 69 20.90 -9.59 4.32
CA ILE A 69 21.39 -8.68 3.27
C ILE A 69 22.36 -7.70 3.93
N ASP A 70 23.58 -7.59 3.39
CA ASP A 70 24.60 -6.71 3.96
C ASP A 70 24.16 -5.25 3.98
N SER A 71 24.36 -4.58 5.12
CA SER A 71 24.03 -3.16 5.32
C SER A 71 22.56 -2.79 5.11
N PHE A 72 21.65 -3.76 5.21
CA PHE A 72 20.21 -3.60 5.05
C PHE A 72 19.47 -4.25 6.24
N THR A 73 18.36 -3.65 6.65
CA THR A 73 17.48 -4.15 7.71
C THR A 73 16.03 -4.14 7.25
N ALA A 74 15.27 -5.14 7.68
CA ALA A 74 13.83 -5.24 7.48
C ALA A 74 13.18 -5.73 8.79
N GLU A 75 12.33 -4.90 9.36
CA GLU A 75 11.69 -5.15 10.66
C GLU A 75 10.17 -5.12 10.52
N VAL A 76 9.50 -6.10 11.13
CA VAL A 76 8.04 -6.10 11.21
C VAL A 76 7.61 -5.08 12.25
N VAL A 77 6.77 -4.13 11.84
CA VAL A 77 6.14 -3.17 12.73
C VAL A 77 4.67 -3.54 12.86
N ASP A 78 4.25 -3.79 14.09
CA ASP A 78 2.89 -4.12 14.47
C ASP A 78 2.50 -3.34 15.73
N ASP A 79 1.73 -2.27 15.56
CA ASP A 79 1.18 -1.44 16.64
C ASP A 79 -0.13 -2.01 17.23
N ASN A 80 -0.55 -3.20 16.78
CA ASN A 80 -1.87 -3.78 17.03
C ASN A 80 -3.04 -2.93 16.53
N GLU A 81 -2.78 -1.90 15.73
CA GLU A 81 -3.75 -0.98 15.16
C GLU A 81 -3.66 -0.99 13.63
N GLY A 82 -4.60 -1.68 12.97
CA GLY A 82 -4.58 -1.79 11.52
C GLY A 82 -3.68 -2.90 11.02
N ALA A 83 -2.97 -2.67 9.91
CA ALA A 83 -2.25 -3.73 9.18
C ALA A 83 -0.75 -3.66 9.48
N PRO A 84 -0.14 -4.75 9.98
CA PRO A 84 1.30 -4.82 10.16
C PRO A 84 2.04 -4.59 8.84
N TYR A 85 3.20 -3.95 8.90
CA TYR A 85 4.02 -3.65 7.73
C TYR A 85 5.48 -3.95 8.00
N VAL A 86 6.31 -3.89 6.98
CA VAL A 86 7.77 -4.01 7.13
C VAL A 86 8.40 -2.65 6.93
N GLU A 87 9.17 -2.20 7.93
CA GLU A 87 10.04 -1.03 7.81
C GLU A 87 11.42 -1.48 7.35
N ILE A 88 11.96 -0.78 6.34
CA ILE A 88 13.26 -1.07 5.76
C ILE A 88 14.20 0.13 5.93
N GLU A 89 15.48 -0.16 6.08
CA GLU A 89 16.56 0.82 6.20
C GLU A 89 17.87 0.20 5.69
N TRP A 90 18.76 1.04 5.16
CA TRP A 90 20.08 0.62 4.72
C TRP A 90 21.13 1.71 4.90
N ASP A 91 22.40 1.30 4.95
CA ASP A 91 23.51 2.24 4.95
C ASP A 91 23.70 2.86 3.56
N GLN A 92 23.46 4.16 3.45
CA GLN A 92 23.64 4.91 2.20
C GLN A 92 25.11 5.14 1.82
N GLY A 93 26.06 4.85 2.72
CA GLY A 93 27.47 4.74 2.37
C GLY A 93 27.82 3.47 1.58
N VAL A 94 27.02 2.41 1.72
CA VAL A 94 27.20 1.12 1.02
C VAL A 94 26.28 1.00 -0.19
N ILE A 95 25.02 1.42 -0.03
CA ILE A 95 23.99 1.45 -1.07
C ILE A 95 23.66 2.93 -1.33
N PRO A 96 24.38 3.61 -2.26
CA PRO A 96 24.35 5.06 -2.41
C PRO A 96 23.10 5.57 -3.15
N MET A 97 21.93 5.19 -2.64
CA MET A 97 20.62 5.60 -3.12
C MET A 97 19.75 5.99 -1.94
N THR A 98 19.04 7.11 -2.09
CA THR A 98 18.02 7.52 -1.13
C THR A 98 16.81 6.60 -1.20
N HIS A 99 16.04 6.54 -0.11
CA HIS A 99 14.76 5.80 -0.07
C HIS A 99 13.80 6.16 -1.21
N ARG A 100 13.78 7.44 -1.58
CA ARG A 100 12.97 7.94 -2.70
C ARG A 100 13.44 7.37 -4.03
N GLU A 101 14.75 7.36 -4.29
CA GLU A 101 15.34 6.85 -5.53
C GLU A 101 15.10 5.35 -5.67
N VAL A 102 15.28 4.58 -4.60
CA VAL A 102 14.98 3.14 -4.60
C VAL A 102 13.50 2.88 -4.90
N ARG A 103 12.57 3.55 -4.20
CA ARG A 103 11.13 3.42 -4.48
C ARG A 103 10.80 3.74 -5.93
N ASP A 104 11.32 4.85 -6.42
CA ASP A 104 11.07 5.32 -7.77
C ASP A 104 11.64 4.36 -8.83
N HIS A 105 12.83 3.80 -8.59
CA HIS A 105 13.44 2.78 -9.43
C HIS A 105 12.59 1.51 -9.48
N LEU A 106 12.25 0.95 -8.33
CA LEU A 106 11.45 -0.27 -8.20
C LEU A 106 10.05 -0.13 -8.85
N ARG A 107 9.45 1.07 -8.78
CA ARG A 107 8.15 1.35 -9.40
C ARG A 107 8.21 1.42 -10.93
N ARG A 108 9.33 1.88 -11.50
CA ARG A 108 9.46 2.14 -12.94
C ARG A 108 9.77 0.89 -13.77
N ARG A 109 10.26 -0.19 -13.15
CA ARG A 109 10.61 -1.49 -13.78
C ARG A 109 9.38 -2.24 -14.32
N PRO A 110 9.04 -2.21 -15.62
CA PRO A 110 7.75 -2.68 -16.12
C PRO A 110 7.38 -4.12 -15.76
N ASP A 111 8.34 -5.03 -15.85
CA ASP A 111 8.14 -6.46 -15.62
C ASP A 111 8.40 -6.87 -14.15
N GLN A 112 8.89 -5.91 -13.34
CA GLN A 112 9.29 -6.15 -11.96
C GLN A 112 8.81 -5.06 -11.00
N ARG A 113 7.66 -4.43 -11.27
CA ARG A 113 7.18 -3.31 -10.46
C ARG A 113 6.97 -3.73 -9.01
N VAL A 114 7.64 -3.02 -8.09
CA VAL A 114 7.35 -3.05 -6.66
C VAL A 114 7.05 -1.63 -6.22
N ALA A 115 5.88 -1.41 -5.63
CA ALA A 115 5.46 -0.11 -5.14
C ALA A 115 5.67 -0.04 -3.62
N LEU A 116 6.75 0.62 -3.19
CA LEU A 116 6.92 0.99 -1.78
C LEU A 116 6.04 2.21 -1.46
N SER A 117 5.62 2.34 -0.20
CA SER A 117 4.85 3.50 0.25
C SER A 117 5.62 4.78 -0.03
N SER A 118 4.97 5.86 -0.46
CA SER A 118 5.60 7.18 -0.55
C SER A 118 5.55 7.96 0.77
N LEU A 119 4.72 7.50 1.70
CA LEU A 119 4.59 8.05 3.04
C LEU A 119 5.75 7.59 3.93
N TYR A 120 5.94 8.27 5.06
CA TYR A 120 6.94 7.88 6.08
C TYR A 120 8.36 7.70 5.51
N GLY A 121 8.78 8.63 4.64
CA GLY A 121 10.14 8.63 4.07
C GLY A 121 10.41 7.55 3.02
N SER A 122 9.40 6.83 2.53
CA SER A 122 9.54 5.71 1.58
C SER A 122 10.23 4.45 2.12
N ARG A 123 10.06 4.23 3.42
CA ARG A 123 10.70 3.14 4.18
C ARG A 123 9.79 1.97 4.46
N ARG A 124 8.56 1.96 3.95
CA ARG A 124 7.54 0.99 4.35
C ARG A 124 7.05 0.14 3.19
N ILE A 125 7.06 -1.17 3.40
CA ILE A 125 6.40 -2.17 2.57
C ILE A 125 5.03 -2.45 3.19
N GLN A 126 3.97 -2.00 2.52
CA GLN A 126 2.60 -2.20 2.98
C GLN A 126 2.07 -3.57 2.54
N THR A 127 1.68 -4.40 3.50
CA THR A 127 1.15 -5.76 3.24
C THR A 127 -0.34 -5.77 2.92
N ARG A 128 -1.11 -4.79 3.45
CA ARG A 128 -2.56 -4.65 3.22
C ARG A 128 -2.95 -4.62 1.74
N CYS A 129 -2.05 -4.14 0.89
CA CYS A 129 -2.30 -3.98 -0.54
C CYS A 129 -1.82 -5.18 -1.39
N MET A 130 -1.23 -6.20 -0.75
CA MET A 130 -0.71 -7.37 -1.44
C MET A 130 -1.79 -8.42 -1.63
N ARG A 131 -1.83 -9.03 -2.82
CA ARG A 131 -2.59 -10.25 -3.08
C ARG A 131 -1.83 -11.46 -2.55
N ASP A 132 -2.49 -12.60 -2.51
CA ASP A 132 -1.87 -13.86 -2.11
C ASP A 132 -0.74 -14.25 -3.07
N GLY A 133 0.43 -14.60 -2.49
CA GLY A 133 1.65 -14.90 -3.22
C GLY A 133 2.48 -13.69 -3.65
N GLU A 134 1.96 -12.46 -3.55
CA GLU A 134 2.75 -11.27 -3.91
C GLU A 134 3.87 -10.99 -2.90
N GLU A 135 3.74 -11.41 -1.64
CA GLU A 135 4.80 -11.33 -0.63
C GLU A 135 6.07 -12.08 -1.07
N VAL A 136 5.93 -13.24 -1.72
CA VAL A 136 7.05 -14.05 -2.24
C VAL A 136 7.73 -13.32 -3.39
N LEU A 137 6.95 -12.80 -4.33
CA LEU A 137 7.46 -12.06 -5.48
C LEU A 137 8.18 -10.77 -5.07
N VAL A 138 7.61 -10.04 -4.10
CA VAL A 138 8.19 -8.81 -3.57
C VAL A 138 9.47 -9.10 -2.80
N ALA A 139 9.48 -10.10 -1.91
CA ALA A 139 10.68 -10.52 -1.18
C ALA A 139 11.84 -10.83 -2.13
N ARG A 140 11.58 -11.66 -3.15
CA ARG A 140 12.58 -12.01 -4.16
C ARG A 140 13.15 -10.78 -4.87
N ARG A 141 12.28 -9.91 -5.39
CA ARG A 141 12.70 -8.70 -6.13
C ARG A 141 13.48 -7.71 -5.27
N LEU A 142 13.07 -7.54 -4.02
CA LEU A 142 13.78 -6.67 -3.08
C LEU A 142 15.14 -7.26 -2.72
N ARG A 143 15.23 -8.57 -2.48
CA ARG A 143 16.51 -9.24 -2.23
C ARG A 143 17.45 -9.09 -3.42
N GLU A 144 17.00 -9.43 -4.63
CA GLU A 144 17.77 -9.24 -5.88
C GLU A 144 18.27 -7.80 -6.03
N PHE A 145 17.41 -6.81 -5.73
CA PHE A 145 17.79 -5.40 -5.79
C PHE A 145 18.87 -5.03 -4.77
N PHE A 146 18.68 -5.37 -3.50
CA PHE A 146 19.60 -4.94 -2.43
C PHE A 146 20.91 -5.75 -2.36
N THR A 147 21.00 -6.93 -3.01
CA THR A 147 22.27 -7.68 -3.09
C THR A 147 23.11 -7.32 -4.32
N GLU A 148 22.49 -7.15 -5.47
CA GLU A 148 23.19 -6.98 -6.75
C GLU A 148 22.63 -5.82 -7.59
N GLY A 149 21.31 -5.68 -7.64
CA GLY A 149 20.63 -4.76 -8.56
C GLY A 149 20.86 -3.27 -8.30
N TYR A 150 21.19 -2.89 -7.06
CA TYR A 150 21.35 -1.47 -6.70
C TYR A 150 22.56 -0.82 -7.40
N ARG A 151 23.59 -1.60 -7.77
CA ARG A 151 24.79 -1.06 -8.44
C ARG A 151 24.47 -0.51 -9.83
N ALA A 152 23.77 -1.31 -10.65
CA ALA A 152 23.31 -0.88 -11.96
C ALA A 152 22.33 0.32 -11.87
N ALA A 153 21.49 0.33 -10.83
CA ALA A 153 20.58 1.43 -10.57
C ALA A 153 21.30 2.74 -10.18
N ALA A 154 22.38 2.64 -9.39
CA ALA A 154 23.19 3.79 -8.98
C ALA A 154 24.04 4.36 -10.12
N GLU A 155 24.44 3.52 -11.08
CA GLU A 155 25.18 3.93 -12.29
C GLU A 155 24.28 4.58 -13.37
N GLY A 156 22.97 4.60 -13.16
CA GLY A 156 22.01 5.26 -14.05
C GLY A 156 21.58 4.41 -15.25
N GLU A 157 21.85 3.10 -15.26
CA GLU A 157 21.32 2.21 -16.29
C GLU A 157 19.79 2.11 -16.15
N ALA A 158 19.08 2.62 -17.16
CA ALA A 158 17.66 2.42 -17.30
C ALA A 158 17.38 0.91 -17.39
N PRO A 159 16.28 0.41 -16.79
CA PRO A 159 15.99 -1.01 -16.83
C PRO A 159 15.86 -1.47 -18.27
N VAL A 160 16.74 -2.39 -18.69
CA VAL A 160 16.67 -3.06 -19.98
C VAL A 160 15.33 -3.78 -20.02
N ALA A 161 14.42 -3.29 -20.86
CA ALA A 161 13.20 -4.01 -21.18
C ALA A 161 13.61 -5.29 -21.91
N SER A 162 13.47 -6.45 -21.28
CA SER A 162 13.55 -7.70 -22.03
C SER A 162 12.24 -7.85 -22.80
N LEU A 163 12.35 -7.86 -24.13
CA LEU A 163 11.27 -8.08 -25.10
C LEU A 163 10.53 -9.40 -24.87
#